data_AF-A0A6G3Z8Y9-F1
#
_entry.id   AF-A0A6G3Z8Y9-F1
#
_cell.length_a   1.000
_cell.length_b   1.000
_cell.length_c   1.000
_cell.angle_alpha   90.00
_cell.angle_beta   90.00
_cell.angle_gamma   90.00
#
_symmetry.space_group_name_H-M   'P 1'
#
loop_
_entity.id
_entity.type
_entity.pdbx_description
1 polymer ?
#
loop_
_entity_poly.entity_id
_entity_poly.type
_entity_poly.pdbx_seq_one_letter_code
_entity_poly.pdbx_strand_id
1 'polypeptide(L)'
;MKRRQFLSLMAAVSSAPLFSRCAPNQKNHISRIVSTNGLLELSLNAQSGKHAIAGQAIQLLTYNGQVPAPILEANAGDTIRLTLNNQLDT
;
A
#
# COMPACT_ATOMS: atom_id res chain seq x y z
N MET A 1 30.38 -39.77 9.42
CA MET A 1 30.41 -40.56 10.67
C MET A 1 29.71 -39.78 11.78
N LYS A 2 28.88 -40.49 12.56
CA LYS A 2 28.24 -40.11 13.85
C LYS A 2 27.00 -39.22 13.82
N ARG A 3 25.89 -39.90 13.45
CA ARG A 3 24.56 -39.79 14.07
C ARG A 3 24.67 -39.82 15.60
N ARG A 4 24.06 -38.86 16.28
CA ARG A 4 23.63 -39.00 17.68
C ARG A 4 22.27 -38.33 17.88
N GLN A 5 21.24 -39.14 17.69
CA GLN A 5 19.93 -38.94 18.29
C GLN A 5 20.12 -38.90 19.81
N PHE A 6 19.55 -37.90 20.47
CA PHE A 6 19.28 -37.96 21.90
C PHE A 6 17.78 -37.88 22.14
N LEU A 7 17.37 -38.73 23.07
CA LEU A 7 16.02 -39.14 23.39
C LEU A 7 15.14 -38.00 23.91
N SER A 8 13.89 -38.13 23.48
CA SER A 8 12.62 -37.79 24.13
C SER A 8 12.57 -37.42 25.62
N LEU A 9 11.51 -36.65 25.92
CA LEU A 9 10.48 -36.89 26.96
C LEU A 9 10.46 -35.88 28.14
N MET A 10 9.45 -35.00 28.16
CA MET A 10 8.37 -34.93 29.19
C MET A 10 7.88 -33.52 29.60
N ALA A 11 6.57 -33.53 29.92
CA ALA A 11 5.82 -32.70 30.86
C ALA A 11 5.27 -31.32 30.41
N ALA A 12 3.94 -31.26 30.40
CA ALA A 12 3.11 -30.10 30.13
C ALA A 12 3.26 -29.01 31.20
N VAL A 13 3.57 -27.79 30.75
CA VAL A 13 3.14 -26.56 31.41
C VAL A 13 2.43 -25.75 30.33
N SER A 14 1.11 -25.64 30.42
CA SER A 14 0.28 -24.78 29.57
C SER A 14 0.48 -23.31 29.97
N SER A 15 1.73 -22.84 29.98
CA SER A 15 2.03 -21.41 29.95
C SER A 15 1.95 -21.00 28.49
N ALA A 16 0.77 -20.61 28.01
CA ALA A 16 0.66 -19.95 26.72
C ALA A 16 1.49 -18.67 26.79
N PRO A 17 2.64 -18.55 26.09
CA PRO A 17 3.26 -17.25 25.97
C PRO A 17 2.31 -16.43 25.10
N LEU A 18 1.56 -15.52 25.74
CA LEU A 18 0.88 -14.44 25.05
C LEU A 18 1.98 -13.56 24.45
N PHE A 19 2.56 -13.99 23.33
CA PHE A 19 3.29 -13.11 22.45
C PHE A 19 2.24 -12.17 21.85
N SER A 20 1.95 -11.10 22.57
CA SER A 20 1.34 -9.91 22.02
C SER A 20 2.30 -9.39 20.96
N ARG A 21 2.19 -9.95 19.74
CA ARG A 21 2.81 -9.37 18.56
C ARG A 21 2.06 -8.07 18.35
N CYS A 22 2.64 -6.97 18.81
CA CYS A 22 2.32 -5.66 18.27
C CYS A 22 2.56 -5.75 16.77
N ALA A 23 1.49 -5.96 16.00
CA ALA A 23 1.55 -5.85 14.56
C ALA A 23 1.93 -4.40 14.27
N PRO A 24 3.02 -4.14 13.52
CA PRO A 24 3.32 -2.78 13.11
C PRO A 24 2.13 -2.28 12.31
N ASN A 25 1.49 -1.22 12.84
CA ASN A 25 0.43 -0.50 12.17
C ASN A 25 0.95 -0.11 10.79
N GLN A 26 0.32 -0.61 9.72
CA GLN A 26 0.68 -0.28 8.35
C GLN A 26 0.61 1.24 8.22
N LYS A 27 1.78 1.89 8.24
CA LYS A 27 1.90 3.30 7.87
C LYS A 27 1.25 3.42 6.50
N ASN A 28 0.22 4.26 6.39
CA ASN A 28 -0.36 4.64 5.12
C ASN A 28 0.74 5.31 4.28
N HIS A 29 1.44 4.50 3.48
CA HIS A 29 2.51 4.98 2.62
C HIS A 29 1.84 5.56 1.38
N ILE A 30 1.84 6.89 1.27
CA ILE A 30 1.41 7.57 0.05
C ILE A 30 2.35 7.12 -1.07
N SER A 31 1.79 6.50 -2.11
CA SER A 31 2.55 6.05 -3.27
C SER A 31 3.17 7.24 -4.00
N ARG A 32 4.34 7.05 -4.59
CA ARG A 32 5.06 8.08 -5.34
C ARG A 32 5.53 7.50 -6.66
N ILE A 33 5.32 8.26 -7.73
CA ILE A 33 5.75 7.93 -9.08
C ILE A 33 6.76 8.99 -9.49
N VAL A 34 8.01 8.57 -9.66
CA VAL A 34 9.13 9.46 -9.98
C VAL A 34 9.47 9.32 -11.46
N SER A 35 9.81 10.43 -12.11
CA SER A 35 10.31 10.43 -13.47
C SER A 35 11.54 9.53 -13.61
N THR A 36 11.72 8.94 -14.78
CA THR A 36 12.87 8.10 -15.12
C THR A 36 13.43 8.58 -16.45
N ASN A 37 14.75 8.86 -16.50
CA ASN A 37 15.45 9.31 -17.71
C ASN A 37 14.79 10.52 -18.40
N GLY A 38 14.34 11.52 -17.63
CA GLY A 38 13.74 12.73 -18.18
C GLY A 38 12.26 12.59 -18.56
N LEU A 39 11.60 11.47 -18.24
CA LEU A 39 10.21 11.21 -18.59
C LEU A 39 9.43 10.67 -17.38
N LEU A 40 8.32 11.32 -17.06
CA LEU A 40 7.27 10.78 -16.20
C LEU A 40 6.07 10.41 -17.08
N GLU A 41 5.85 9.12 -17.32
CA GLU A 41 4.75 8.62 -18.13
C GLU A 41 3.77 7.80 -17.29
N LEU A 42 2.49 8.15 -17.34
CA LEU A 42 1.44 7.46 -16.58
C LEU A 42 0.03 7.68 -17.15
N SER A 43 -0.89 6.83 -16.72
CA SER A 43 -2.33 7.00 -16.94
C SER A 43 -3.05 7.15 -15.60
N LEU A 44 -3.99 8.09 -15.54
CA LEU A 44 -4.88 8.28 -14.39
C LEU A 44 -6.33 8.04 -14.82
N ASN A 45 -7.07 7.32 -13.98
CA ASN A 45 -8.51 7.17 -14.12
C ASN A 45 -9.21 8.10 -13.12
N ALA A 46 -9.89 9.13 -13.62
CA ALA A 46 -10.79 9.94 -12.82
C ALA A 46 -12.11 9.18 -12.63
N GLN A 47 -12.41 8.79 -11.40
CA GLN A 47 -13.58 7.98 -11.09
C GLN A 47 -14.21 8.36 -9.75
N SER A 48 -15.51 8.11 -9.63
CA SER A 48 -16.28 8.27 -8.39
C SER A 48 -16.26 6.97 -7.58
N GLY A 49 -16.04 7.04 -6.27
CA GLY A 49 -16.00 5.88 -5.38
C GLY A 49 -16.36 6.20 -3.94
N LYS A 50 -16.85 5.21 -3.19
CA LYS A 50 -17.07 5.34 -1.74
C LYS A 50 -15.77 5.04 -0.98
N HIS A 51 -15.34 5.97 -0.14
CA HIS A 51 -14.15 5.82 0.71
C HIS A 51 -14.48 6.14 2.17
N ALA A 52 -13.82 5.45 3.10
CA ALA A 52 -13.95 5.72 4.52
C ALA A 52 -13.02 6.87 4.93
N ILE A 53 -13.60 8.01 5.33
CA ILE A 53 -12.88 9.17 5.87
C ILE A 53 -13.41 9.42 7.27
N ALA A 54 -12.50 9.46 8.26
CA ALA A 54 -12.87 9.61 9.68
C ALA A 54 -13.98 8.65 10.15
N GLY A 55 -13.99 7.41 9.63
CA GLY A 55 -14.98 6.39 9.96
C GLY A 55 -16.33 6.51 9.24
N GLN A 56 -16.50 7.50 8.35
CA GLN A 56 -17.70 7.68 7.55
C GLN A 56 -17.46 7.31 6.09
N ALA A 57 -18.39 6.57 5.49
CA ALA A 57 -18.36 6.29 4.06
C ALA A 57 -18.84 7.52 3.28
N ILE A 58 -17.95 8.13 2.51
CA ILE A 58 -18.22 9.34 1.73
C ILE A 58 -17.98 9.03 0.25
N GLN A 59 -18.86 9.54 -0.62
CA GLN A 59 -18.64 9.50 -2.06
C GLN A 59 -17.58 10.55 -2.43
N LEU A 60 -16.48 10.12 -3.02
CA LEU A 60 -15.38 10.98 -3.44
C LEU A 60 -15.06 10.77 -4.91
N LEU A 61 -14.49 11.81 -5.53
CA LEU A 61 -13.84 11.71 -6.82
C LEU A 61 -12.36 11.47 -6.59
N THR A 62 -11.79 10.51 -7.32
CA THR A 62 -10.44 10.01 -7.08
C THR A 62 -9.69 9.80 -8.37
N TYR A 63 -8.35 9.78 -8.27
CA TYR A 63 -7.50 9.21 -9.31
C TYR A 63 -7.13 7.78 -8.91
N ASN A 64 -7.41 6.82 -9.80
CA ASN A 64 -7.12 5.39 -9.61
C ASN A 64 -7.76 4.78 -8.35
N GLY A 65 -8.84 5.38 -7.82
CA GLY A 65 -9.53 4.86 -6.64
C GLY A 65 -8.77 5.05 -5.34
N GLN A 66 -7.77 5.92 -5.31
CA GLN A 66 -6.89 6.13 -4.15
C GLN A 66 -7.17 7.47 -3.48
N VAL A 67 -7.15 7.47 -2.14
CA VAL A 67 -7.26 8.66 -1.30
C VAL A 67 -6.26 8.55 -0.15
N PRO A 68 -5.19 9.38 -0.10
CA PRO A 68 -4.78 10.31 -1.16
C PRO A 68 -4.30 9.57 -2.43
N ALA A 69 -4.34 10.27 -3.56
CA ALA A 69 -3.74 9.79 -4.80
C ALA A 69 -2.20 9.75 -4.71
N PRO A 70 -1.52 9.04 -5.64
CA PRO A 70 -0.06 9.03 -5.69
C PRO A 70 0.53 10.43 -5.86
N ILE A 71 1.70 10.67 -5.27
CA ILE A 71 2.53 11.84 -5.56
C ILE A 71 3.24 11.62 -6.89
N LEU A 72 3.12 12.58 -7.80
CA LEU A 72 3.85 12.61 -9.06
C LEU A 72 5.08 13.51 -8.88
N GLU A 73 6.27 12.96 -9.08
CA GLU A 73 7.54 13.65 -8.85
C GLU A 73 8.36 13.69 -10.12
N ALA A 74 8.78 14.88 -10.53
CA ALA A 74 9.59 15.13 -11.71
C ALA A 74 10.65 16.21 -11.41
N ASN A 75 11.76 16.17 -12.14
CA ASN A 75 12.81 17.17 -12.06
C ASN A 75 12.61 18.27 -13.12
N ALA A 76 13.30 19.39 -12.94
CA ALA A 76 13.30 20.46 -13.95
C ALA A 76 13.88 19.93 -15.27
N GLY A 77 13.15 20.15 -16.37
CA GLY A 77 13.51 19.66 -17.71
C GLY A 77 12.89 18.31 -18.09
N ASP A 78 12.26 17.60 -17.14
CA ASP A 78 11.56 16.36 -17.46
C ASP A 78 10.29 16.62 -18.26
N THR A 79 9.95 15.69 -19.15
CA THR A 79 8.67 15.64 -19.84
C THR A 79 7.66 14.84 -19.02
N ILE A 80 6.46 15.37 -18.83
CA ILE A 80 5.34 14.63 -18.24
C ILE A 80 4.38 14.24 -19.36
N ARG A 81 4.17 12.93 -19.54
CA ARG A 81 3.19 12.37 -20.47
C ARG A 81 2.08 11.70 -19.67
N LEU A 82 0.94 12.38 -19.56
CA LEU A 82 -0.19 11.93 -18.76
C LEU A 82 -1.41 11.69 -19.64
N THR A 83 -1.96 10.47 -19.56
CA THR A 83 -3.27 10.15 -20.13
C THR A 83 -4.31 10.18 -19.03
N LEU A 84 -5.33 11.03 -19.17
CA LEU A 84 -6.45 11.08 -18.25
C LEU A 84 -7.66 10.35 -18.85
N ASN A 85 -8.05 9.24 -18.25
CA ASN A 85 -9.29 8.54 -18.57
C ASN A 85 -10.40 9.09 -17.67
N ASN A 86 -11.36 9.80 -18.27
CA ASN A 86 -12.50 10.31 -17.52
C ASN A 86 -13.61 9.23 -17.45
N GLN A 87 -13.86 8.73 -16.24
CA GLN A 87 -14.94 7.79 -15.93
C GLN A 87 -15.99 8.40 -15.00
N LEU A 88 -16.04 9.73 -14.93
CA LEU A 88 -17.08 10.45 -14.21
C LEU A 88 -18.35 10.48 -15.04
N ASP A 89 -19.50 10.30 -14.37
CA ASP A 89 -20.80 10.47 -14.99
C ASP A 89 -20.99 11.93 -15.46
N THR A 90 -21.77 12.12 -16.52
CA THR A 90 -22.03 13.42 -17.17
C THR A 90 -23.29 14.09 -16.64
#